data_AF-A0A925DUA7-F1
#
_entry.id   AF-A0A925DUA7-F1
#
_cell.length_a   1.000
_cell.length_b   1.000
_cell.length_c   1.000
_cell.angle_alpha   90.00
_cell.angle_beta   90.00
_cell.angle_gamma   90.00
#
_symmetry.space_group_name_H-M   'P 1'
#
loop_
_entity.id
_entity.type
_entity.pdbx_description
1 polymer ?
#
loop_
_entity_poly.entity_id
_entity_poly.type
_entity_poly.pdbx_seq_one_letter_code
_entity_poly.pdbx_strand_id
1 'polypeptide(L)'
;MRYSFIIFIFTFLLAGFLSSCDSVTSTGKTEMINHIDSISLPSVLVLDEMQILLAEARTSINLWKHEQSGPKSRDKDVLKKSLLNNYPALKKELLKLSAKLESGEQQQAKILIGKIDSLWPKYSEIMNSLITFDDYEDDQKVFVTSDVLDEINEFQPPIEEMLRKLRASQNEKLLQDLRTLKQGTRINL
;
A
#
# COMPACT_ATOMS: atom_id res chain seq x y z
N MET A 1 34.86 -39.85 46.07
CA MET A 1 34.31 -40.17 44.72
C MET A 1 32.83 -39.82 44.52
N ARG A 2 31.94 -39.90 45.53
CA ARG A 2 30.50 -39.65 45.34
C ARG A 2 30.11 -38.19 44.97
N TYR A 3 30.83 -37.19 45.47
CA TYR A 3 30.53 -35.78 45.22
C TYR A 3 30.95 -35.28 43.82
N SER A 4 32.01 -35.85 43.25
CA SER A 4 32.49 -35.46 41.90
C SER A 4 31.48 -35.81 40.81
N PHE A 5 30.75 -36.92 40.95
CA PHE A 5 29.74 -37.34 39.98
C PHE A 5 28.49 -36.45 40.00
N ILE A 6 28.10 -35.97 41.19
CA ILE A 6 26.98 -35.04 41.37
C ILE A 6 27.30 -33.68 40.76
N ILE A 7 28.52 -33.19 40.94
CA ILE A 7 28.98 -31.92 40.34
C ILE A 7 28.98 -32.00 38.81
N PHE A 8 29.43 -33.11 38.24
CA PHE A 8 29.43 -33.33 36.79
C PHE A 8 28.01 -33.37 36.19
N ILE A 9 27.05 -34.01 36.86
CA ILE A 9 25.65 -34.01 36.41
C ILE A 9 25.06 -32.60 36.49
N PHE A 10 25.36 -31.86 37.55
CA PHE A 10 24.84 -30.50 37.72
C PHE A 10 25.40 -29.53 36.67
N THR A 11 26.70 -29.59 36.35
CA THR A 11 27.28 -28.78 35.28
C THR A 11 26.77 -29.17 33.90
N PHE A 12 26.53 -30.45 33.64
CA PHE A 12 25.99 -30.90 32.35
C PHE A 12 24.53 -30.44 32.15
N LEU A 13 23.71 -30.45 33.21
CA LEU A 13 22.34 -29.93 33.18
C LEU A 13 22.29 -28.40 33.05
N LEU A 14 23.20 -27.68 33.71
CA LEU A 14 23.29 -26.23 33.60
C LEU A 14 23.75 -25.78 32.21
N ALA A 15 24.70 -26.51 31.60
CA ALA A 15 25.15 -26.25 30.22
C ALA A 15 24.03 -26.51 29.19
N GLY A 16 23.26 -27.58 29.35
CA GLY A 16 22.12 -27.88 28.47
C GLY A 16 20.98 -26.85 28.55
N PHE A 17 20.76 -26.27 29.74
CA PHE A 17 19.75 -25.23 29.94
C PHE A 17 20.15 -23.89 29.28
N LEU A 18 21.43 -23.50 29.37
CA LEU A 18 21.94 -22.29 28.71
C LEU A 18 21.86 -22.39 27.17
N SER A 19 22.27 -23.52 26.59
CA SER A 19 22.18 -23.73 25.14
C SER A 19 20.75 -23.79 24.58
N SER A 20 19.77 -24.16 25.40
CA SER A 20 18.35 -24.17 25.01
C SER A 20 17.71 -22.77 25.04
N CYS A 21 18.29 -21.82 25.79
CA CYS A 21 17.77 -20.45 25.89
C CYS A 21 18.22 -19.57 24.71
N ASP A 22 19.44 -19.80 24.19
CA ASP A 22 20.00 -19.03 23.07
C ASP A 22 19.32 -19.32 21.72
N SER A 23 18.76 -20.53 21.54
CA SER A 23 18.13 -20.94 20.29
C SER A 23 16.72 -20.38 20.09
N VAL A 24 15.98 -20.10 21.17
CA VAL A 24 14.60 -19.57 21.11
C VAL A 24 14.56 -18.06 20.84
N THR A 25 15.61 -17.32 21.19
CA THR A 25 15.68 -15.86 20.98
C THR A 25 16.19 -15.46 19.59
N SER A 26 16.92 -16.34 18.91
CA SER A 26 17.44 -16.09 17.56
C SER A 26 16.35 -16.25 16.48
N THR A 27 15.53 -17.31 16.57
CA THR A 27 14.45 -17.59 15.61
C THR A 27 13.40 -16.48 15.58
N GLY A 28 12.95 -15.99 16.74
CA GLY A 28 11.96 -14.91 16.82
C GLY A 28 12.44 -13.57 16.23
N LYS A 29 13.74 -13.26 16.33
CA LYS A 29 14.32 -12.06 15.69
C LYS A 29 14.35 -12.20 14.17
N THR A 30 14.75 -13.35 13.65
CA THR A 30 14.75 -13.62 12.20
C THR A 30 13.34 -13.58 11.62
N GLU A 31 12.35 -14.13 12.32
CA GLU A 31 10.94 -14.05 11.90
C GLU A 31 10.42 -12.60 11.88
N MET A 32 10.75 -11.78 12.87
CA MET A 32 10.37 -10.36 12.90
C MET A 32 11.03 -9.55 11.78
N ILE A 33 12.33 -9.74 11.52
CA ILE A 33 13.02 -9.08 10.39
C ILE A 33 12.35 -9.47 9.07
N ASN A 34 12.10 -10.77 8.89
CA ASN A 34 11.43 -11.27 7.69
C ASN A 34 10.01 -10.70 7.54
N HIS A 35 9.27 -10.51 8.64
CA HIS A 35 7.95 -9.88 8.63
C HIS A 35 8.02 -8.41 8.17
N ILE A 36 8.93 -7.63 8.75
CA ILE A 36 9.16 -6.22 8.39
C ILE A 36 9.50 -6.10 6.89
N ASP A 37 10.46 -6.89 6.42
CA ASP A 37 10.99 -6.78 5.06
C ASP A 37 10.02 -7.31 3.99
N SER A 38 9.17 -8.29 4.32
CA SER A 38 8.32 -8.97 3.34
C SER A 38 6.84 -8.57 3.38
N ILE A 39 6.40 -7.86 4.42
CA ILE A 39 5.00 -7.48 4.63
C ILE A 39 4.87 -6.00 5.00
N SER A 40 5.39 -5.58 6.16
CA SER A 40 5.09 -4.27 6.73
C SER A 40 5.65 -3.11 5.89
N LEU A 41 6.93 -3.14 5.53
CA LEU A 41 7.54 -2.09 4.71
C LEU A 41 6.97 -2.04 3.28
N PRO A 42 6.85 -3.17 2.54
CA PRO A 42 6.23 -3.15 1.22
C PRO A 42 4.77 -2.66 1.22
N SER A 43 3.99 -2.98 2.26
CA SER A 43 2.58 -2.54 2.35
C SER A 43 2.46 -1.04 2.48
N VAL A 44 3.31 -0.40 3.30
CA VAL A 44 3.34 1.06 3.43
C VAL A 44 3.72 1.73 2.10
N LEU A 45 4.76 1.21 1.42
CA LEU A 45 5.23 1.78 0.15
C LEU A 45 4.17 1.69 -0.96
N VAL A 46 3.55 0.53 -1.14
CA VAL A 46 2.51 0.34 -2.17
C VAL A 46 1.30 1.24 -1.91
N LEU A 47 0.91 1.42 -0.64
CA LEU A 47 -0.18 2.33 -0.28
C LEU A 47 0.18 3.80 -0.53
N ASP A 48 1.44 4.18 -0.33
CA ASP A 48 1.93 5.54 -0.61
C ASP A 48 1.95 5.83 -2.12
N GLU A 49 2.49 4.90 -2.92
CA GLU A 49 2.48 4.98 -4.38
C GLU A 49 1.05 5.06 -4.95
N MET A 50 0.11 4.30 -4.36
CA MET A 50 -1.30 4.38 -4.72
C MET A 50 -1.92 5.74 -4.37
N GLN A 51 -1.51 6.37 -3.25
CA GLN A 51 -1.95 7.73 -2.92
C GLN A 51 -1.49 8.75 -3.96
N ILE A 52 -0.21 8.69 -4.32
CA ILE A 52 0.41 9.57 -5.30
C ILE A 52 -0.30 9.41 -6.64
N LEU A 53 -0.52 8.16 -7.08
CA LEU A 53 -1.21 7.86 -8.33
C LEU A 53 -2.62 8.48 -8.37
N LEU A 54 -3.40 8.36 -7.29
CA LEU A 54 -4.76 8.92 -7.24
C LEU A 54 -4.73 10.46 -7.30
N ALA A 55 -3.79 11.08 -6.58
CA ALA A 55 -3.64 12.55 -6.61
C ALA A 55 -3.21 13.05 -8.00
N GLU A 56 -2.29 12.34 -8.66
CA GLU A 56 -1.88 12.63 -10.05
C GLU A 56 -3.06 12.44 -11.00
N ALA A 57 -3.79 11.32 -10.91
CA ALA A 57 -4.95 11.06 -11.77
C ALA A 57 -6.03 12.14 -11.64
N ARG A 58 -6.33 12.58 -10.40
CA ARG A 58 -7.25 13.71 -10.15
C ARG A 58 -6.77 14.99 -10.82
N THR A 59 -5.48 15.28 -10.67
CA THR A 59 -4.90 16.49 -11.27
C THR A 59 -4.99 16.43 -12.79
N SER A 60 -4.54 15.32 -13.38
CA SER A 60 -4.54 15.14 -14.83
C SER A 60 -5.95 15.10 -15.43
N ILE A 61 -6.97 14.53 -14.76
CA ILE A 61 -8.34 14.57 -15.29
C ILE A 61 -8.94 15.98 -15.22
N ASN A 62 -8.64 16.74 -14.16
CA ASN A 62 -9.07 18.13 -14.06
C ASN A 62 -8.44 18.97 -15.18
N LEU A 63 -7.15 18.78 -15.44
CA LEU A 63 -6.48 19.42 -16.59
C LEU A 63 -7.09 18.95 -17.91
N TRP A 64 -7.36 17.65 -18.07
CA TRP A 64 -7.99 17.10 -19.29
C TRP A 64 -9.30 17.80 -19.61
N LYS A 65 -10.14 18.06 -18.61
CA LYS A 65 -11.44 18.71 -18.80
C LYS A 65 -11.32 20.21 -19.07
N HIS A 66 -10.40 20.91 -18.39
CA HIS A 66 -10.35 22.38 -18.44
C HIS A 66 -9.38 22.94 -19.48
N GLU A 67 -8.37 22.16 -19.89
CA GLU A 67 -7.37 22.57 -20.87
C GLU A 67 -7.63 21.91 -22.21
N GLN A 68 -8.11 22.72 -23.15
CA GLN A 68 -8.27 22.30 -24.54
C GLN A 68 -6.92 21.86 -25.10
N SER A 69 -6.81 20.58 -25.43
CA SER A 69 -5.57 20.02 -25.95
C SER A 69 -5.83 18.84 -26.88
N GLY A 70 -4.97 18.69 -27.87
CA GLY A 70 -5.02 17.57 -28.80
C GLY A 70 -4.65 16.23 -28.12
N PRO A 71 -4.87 15.11 -28.81
CA PRO A 71 -4.72 13.76 -28.23
C PRO A 71 -3.29 13.38 -27.81
N LYS A 72 -2.28 14.16 -28.21
CA LYS A 72 -0.85 13.97 -27.93
C LYS A 72 -0.31 14.93 -26.85
N SER A 73 -1.17 15.58 -26.08
CA SER A 73 -0.70 16.43 -24.99
C SER A 73 -0.11 15.59 -23.85
N ARG A 74 0.93 16.12 -23.21
CA ARG A 74 1.67 15.41 -22.16
C ARG A 74 0.76 14.98 -21.01
N ASP A 75 -0.13 15.86 -20.57
CA ASP A 75 -0.97 15.60 -19.39
C ASP A 75 -2.02 14.52 -19.67
N LYS A 76 -2.48 14.41 -20.92
CA LYS A 76 -3.31 13.30 -21.38
C LYS A 76 -2.54 11.97 -21.34
N ASP A 77 -1.27 11.97 -21.73
CA ASP A 77 -0.45 10.77 -21.70
C ASP A 77 -0.05 10.36 -20.26
N VAL A 78 0.13 11.32 -19.36
CA VAL A 78 0.32 11.04 -17.93
C VAL A 78 -0.89 10.28 -17.38
N LEU A 79 -2.11 10.78 -17.59
CA LEU A 79 -3.31 10.10 -17.11
C LEU A 79 -3.42 8.69 -17.71
N LYS A 80 -3.28 8.54 -19.03
CA LYS A 80 -3.31 7.21 -19.69
C LYS A 80 -2.29 6.27 -19.07
N LYS A 81 -1.06 6.72 -18.81
CA LYS A 81 -0.01 5.90 -18.20
C LYS A 81 -0.38 5.48 -16.78
N SER A 82 -0.87 6.41 -15.97
CA SER A 82 -1.35 6.12 -14.61
C SER A 82 -2.45 5.07 -14.63
N LEU A 83 -3.40 5.20 -15.57
CA LEU A 83 -4.55 4.30 -15.63
C LEU A 83 -4.24 2.92 -16.25
N LEU A 84 -3.43 2.87 -17.30
CA LEU A 84 -3.24 1.63 -18.08
C LEU A 84 -2.05 0.80 -17.60
N ASN A 85 -1.07 1.44 -16.94
CA ASN A 85 0.17 0.78 -16.57
C ASN A 85 0.38 0.77 -15.06
N ASN A 86 0.40 1.94 -14.43
CA ASN A 86 0.82 2.05 -13.03
C ASN A 86 -0.21 1.42 -12.08
N TYR A 87 -1.49 1.74 -12.25
CA TYR A 87 -2.53 1.22 -11.36
C TYR A 87 -2.70 -0.31 -11.42
N PRO A 88 -2.76 -0.97 -12.61
CA PRO A 88 -2.82 -2.43 -12.64
C PRO A 88 -1.66 -3.11 -11.92
N ALA A 89 -0.45 -2.54 -11.99
CA ALA A 89 0.71 -3.03 -11.25
C ALA A 89 0.51 -2.87 -9.73
N LEU A 90 0.20 -1.65 -9.27
CA LEU A 90 -0.02 -1.36 -7.85
C LEU A 90 -1.19 -2.16 -7.25
N LYS A 91 -2.28 -2.33 -8.01
CA LYS A 91 -3.42 -3.18 -7.61
C LYS A 91 -2.99 -4.61 -7.38
N LYS A 92 -2.20 -5.19 -8.29
CA LYS A 92 -1.70 -6.57 -8.17
C LYS A 92 -0.81 -6.73 -6.95
N GLU A 93 0.06 -5.76 -6.70
CA GLU A 93 0.94 -5.77 -5.53
C GLU A 93 0.16 -5.62 -4.22
N LEU A 94 -0.78 -4.68 -4.16
CA LEU A 94 -1.65 -4.48 -2.99
C LEU A 94 -2.49 -5.72 -2.71
N LEU A 95 -3.03 -6.39 -3.75
CA LEU A 95 -3.74 -7.67 -3.57
C LEU A 95 -2.83 -8.74 -2.98
N LYS A 96 -1.60 -8.89 -3.50
CA LYS A 96 -0.62 -9.86 -3.00
C LYS A 96 -0.24 -9.61 -1.55
N LEU A 97 -0.02 -8.35 -1.18
CA LEU A 97 0.32 -7.96 0.19
C LEU A 97 -0.87 -8.10 1.13
N SER A 98 -2.07 -7.68 0.69
CA SER A 98 -3.31 -7.78 1.46
C SER A 98 -3.66 -9.22 1.87
N ALA A 99 -3.25 -10.22 1.08
CA ALA A 99 -3.44 -11.63 1.40
C ALA A 99 -2.67 -12.09 2.65
N LYS A 100 -1.68 -11.31 3.07
CA LYS A 100 -0.85 -11.58 4.26
C LYS A 100 -1.21 -10.69 5.45
N LEU A 101 -2.11 -9.72 5.27
CA LEU A 101 -2.56 -8.83 6.34
C LEU A 101 -3.57 -9.55 7.25
N GLU A 102 -3.83 -8.95 8.41
CA GLU A 102 -4.92 -9.40 9.27
C GLU A 102 -6.27 -9.31 8.57
N SER A 103 -7.22 -10.17 8.94
CA SER A 103 -8.52 -10.30 8.26
C SER A 103 -9.28 -8.97 8.08
N GLY A 104 -9.25 -8.10 9.09
CA GLY A 104 -9.87 -6.78 9.03
C GLY A 104 -9.21 -5.85 8.01
N GLU A 105 -7.88 -5.82 7.96
CA GLU A 105 -7.10 -4.99 7.04
C GLU A 105 -7.15 -5.52 5.62
N GLN A 106 -7.15 -6.85 5.46
CA GLN A 106 -7.39 -7.50 4.17
C GLN A 106 -8.75 -7.08 3.59
N GLN A 107 -9.80 -7.06 4.41
CA GLN A 107 -11.13 -6.64 3.96
C GLN A 107 -11.13 -5.14 3.59
N GLN A 108 -10.47 -4.29 4.37
CA GLN A 108 -10.33 -2.87 4.04
C GLN A 108 -9.58 -2.67 2.72
N ALA A 109 -8.47 -3.38 2.49
CA ALA A 109 -7.72 -3.31 1.24
C ALA A 109 -8.58 -3.74 0.04
N LYS A 110 -9.38 -4.80 0.16
CA LYS A 110 -10.30 -5.24 -0.90
C LYS A 110 -11.37 -4.20 -1.20
N ILE A 111 -11.98 -3.61 -0.17
CA ILE A 111 -12.97 -2.53 -0.34
C ILE A 111 -12.32 -1.32 -1.01
N LEU A 112 -11.12 -0.93 -0.56
CA LEU A 112 -10.37 0.18 -1.14
C LEU A 112 -10.11 -0.05 -2.63
N ILE A 113 -9.61 -1.24 -3.01
CA ILE A 113 -9.38 -1.61 -4.41
C ILE A 113 -10.68 -1.51 -5.22
N GLY A 114 -11.77 -2.09 -4.73
CA GLY A 114 -13.06 -2.03 -5.43
C GLY A 114 -13.59 -0.61 -5.61
N LYS A 115 -13.34 0.29 -4.64
CA LYS A 115 -13.68 1.71 -4.78
C LYS A 115 -12.79 2.41 -5.80
N ILE A 116 -11.48 2.13 -5.83
CA ILE A 116 -10.60 2.70 -6.85
C ILE A 116 -10.98 2.20 -8.26
N ASP A 117 -11.29 0.91 -8.40
CA ASP A 117 -11.77 0.32 -9.65
C ASP A 117 -13.03 1.05 -10.18
N SER A 118 -13.89 1.53 -9.28
CA SER A 118 -15.11 2.27 -9.67
C SER A 118 -14.84 3.67 -10.25
N LEU A 119 -13.64 4.23 -10.08
CA LEU A 119 -13.25 5.50 -10.69
C LEU A 119 -12.88 5.34 -12.18
N TRP A 120 -12.46 4.15 -12.61
CA TRP A 120 -11.95 3.91 -13.96
C TRP A 120 -12.95 4.21 -15.06
N PRO A 121 -14.19 3.69 -14.98
CA PRO A 121 -15.20 3.99 -15.99
C PRO A 121 -15.42 5.49 -16.13
N LYS A 122 -15.41 6.23 -15.01
CA LYS A 122 -15.62 7.69 -14.99
C LYS A 122 -14.46 8.44 -15.64
N TYR A 123 -13.21 8.09 -15.32
CA TYR A 123 -12.07 8.66 -16.02
C TYR A 123 -12.11 8.36 -17.52
N SER A 124 -12.43 7.11 -17.89
CA SER A 124 -12.52 6.70 -19.29
C SER A 124 -13.61 7.47 -20.05
N GLU A 125 -14.73 7.77 -19.40
CA GLU A 125 -15.83 8.52 -20.00
C GLU A 125 -15.39 9.93 -20.41
N ILE A 126 -14.72 10.66 -19.52
CA ILE A 126 -14.15 11.98 -19.85
C ILE A 126 -13.08 11.86 -20.94
N MET A 127 -12.17 10.89 -20.81
CA MET A 127 -11.09 10.70 -21.78
C MET A 127 -11.59 10.40 -23.20
N ASN A 128 -12.68 9.65 -23.32
CA ASN A 128 -13.28 9.29 -24.60
C ASN A 128 -14.19 10.39 -25.16
N SER A 129 -14.65 11.31 -24.30
CA SER A 129 -15.51 12.42 -24.72
C SER A 129 -14.70 13.61 -25.23
N LEU A 130 -13.54 13.91 -24.63
CA LEU A 130 -12.73 15.11 -24.94
C LEU A 130 -11.37 14.74 -25.56
N ILE A 131 -11.37 14.27 -26.81
CA ILE A 131 -10.16 13.74 -27.47
C ILE A 131 -9.43 14.83 -28.26
N THR A 132 -10.17 15.56 -29.06
CA THR A 132 -9.73 16.57 -30.03
C THR A 132 -10.14 17.97 -29.58
N PHE A 133 -9.63 19.02 -30.24
CA PHE A 133 -10.04 20.40 -29.93
C PHE A 133 -11.54 20.62 -30.17
N ASP A 134 -12.08 20.07 -31.27
CA ASP A 134 -13.50 20.20 -31.63
C ASP A 134 -14.41 19.61 -30.55
N ASP A 135 -13.96 18.56 -29.83
CA ASP A 135 -14.75 17.96 -28.75
C ASP A 135 -14.98 18.91 -27.56
N TYR A 136 -14.10 19.90 -27.36
CA TYR A 136 -14.25 20.91 -26.30
C TYR A 136 -15.19 22.05 -26.71
N GLU A 137 -15.48 22.19 -28.00
CA GLU A 137 -16.44 23.16 -28.53
C GLU A 137 -17.85 22.56 -28.62
N ASP A 138 -18.01 21.26 -28.35
CA ASP A 138 -19.29 20.58 -28.25
C ASP A 138 -19.86 20.74 -26.83
N ASP A 139 -20.81 21.67 -26.69
CA ASP A 139 -21.49 21.97 -25.43
C ASP A 139 -22.08 20.73 -24.73
N GLN A 140 -22.58 19.75 -25.50
CA GLN A 140 -23.15 18.54 -24.93
C GLN A 140 -22.06 17.67 -24.29
N LYS A 141 -20.91 17.52 -24.94
CA LYS A 141 -19.77 16.77 -24.40
C LYS A 141 -19.19 17.46 -23.17
N VAL A 142 -19.06 18.79 -23.20
CA VAL A 142 -18.58 19.58 -22.06
C VAL A 142 -19.51 19.47 -20.86
N PHE A 143 -20.82 19.50 -21.10
CA PHE A 143 -21.81 19.33 -20.04
C PHE A 143 -21.72 17.95 -19.39
N VAL A 144 -21.79 16.87 -20.19
CA VAL A 144 -21.72 15.49 -19.69
C VAL A 144 -20.43 15.24 -18.91
N THR A 145 -19.30 15.68 -19.44
CA THR A 145 -18.01 15.50 -18.75
C THR A 145 -17.86 16.33 -17.48
N SER A 146 -18.62 17.42 -17.34
CA SER A 146 -18.66 18.20 -16.09
C SER A 146 -19.39 17.43 -15.00
N ASP A 147 -20.55 16.83 -15.30
CA ASP A 147 -21.28 15.98 -14.36
C ASP A 147 -20.41 14.79 -13.90
N VAL A 148 -19.73 14.12 -14.83
CA VAL A 148 -18.83 13.00 -14.51
C VAL A 148 -17.64 13.45 -13.65
N LEU A 149 -17.10 14.63 -13.91
CA LEU A 149 -15.99 15.19 -13.12
C LEU A 149 -16.44 15.53 -11.69
N ASP A 150 -17.65 16.07 -11.54
CA ASP A 150 -18.23 16.36 -10.23
C ASP A 150 -18.42 15.07 -9.41
N GLU A 151 -18.91 13.99 -10.05
CA GLU A 151 -18.97 12.68 -9.41
C GLU A 151 -17.58 12.18 -8.98
N ILE A 152 -16.55 12.30 -9.82
CA ILE A 152 -15.18 11.93 -9.44
C ILE A 152 -14.71 12.73 -8.22
N ASN A 153 -14.95 14.05 -8.23
CA ASN A 153 -14.56 14.95 -7.15
C ASN A 153 -15.30 14.66 -5.83
N GLU A 154 -16.50 14.10 -5.89
CA GLU A 154 -17.23 13.62 -4.71
C GLU A 154 -16.74 12.25 -4.23
N PHE A 155 -16.51 11.31 -5.15
CA PHE A 155 -16.15 9.92 -4.80
C PHE A 155 -14.70 9.74 -4.38
N GLN A 156 -13.78 10.54 -4.92
CA GLN A 156 -12.35 10.32 -4.70
C GLN A 156 -11.85 10.70 -3.28
N PRO A 157 -12.25 11.82 -2.65
CA PRO A 157 -11.77 12.16 -1.31
C PRO A 157 -12.05 11.09 -0.22
N PRO A 158 -13.23 10.46 -0.17
CA PRO A 158 -13.46 9.32 0.73
C PRO A 158 -12.51 8.13 0.49
N ILE A 159 -12.10 7.88 -0.75
CA ILE A 159 -11.15 6.83 -1.13
C ILE A 159 -9.75 7.18 -0.62
N GLU A 160 -9.30 8.42 -0.85
CA GLU A 160 -8.03 8.93 -0.35
C GLU A 160 -7.96 8.85 1.17
N GLU A 161 -9.05 9.18 1.87
CA GLU A 161 -9.12 9.06 3.32
C GLU A 161 -9.04 7.61 3.81
N MET A 162 -9.72 6.68 3.13
CA MET A 162 -9.64 5.26 3.44
C MET A 162 -8.21 4.72 3.27
N LEU A 163 -7.57 5.10 2.16
CA LEU A 163 -6.19 4.74 1.87
C LEU A 163 -5.23 5.32 2.92
N ARG A 164 -5.42 6.59 3.30
CA ARG A 164 -4.61 7.25 4.34
C ARG A 164 -4.71 6.54 5.69
N LYS A 165 -5.92 6.13 6.09
CA LYS A 165 -6.15 5.36 7.33
C LYS A 165 -5.46 4.00 7.29
N LEU A 166 -5.62 3.25 6.19
CA LEU A 166 -4.99 1.94 6.03
C LEU A 166 -3.47 2.07 6.08
N ARG A 167 -2.89 3.05 5.36
CA ARG A 167 -1.44 3.34 5.41
C ARG A 167 -0.97 3.69 6.81
N ALA A 168 -1.71 4.55 7.53
CA ALA A 168 -1.37 4.93 8.89
C ALA A 168 -1.33 3.72 9.83
N SER A 169 -2.33 2.84 9.74
CA SER A 169 -2.38 1.60 10.52
C SER A 169 -1.20 0.67 10.21
N GLN A 170 -0.86 0.48 8.93
CA GLN A 170 0.31 -0.31 8.53
C GLN A 170 1.62 0.30 9.02
N ASN A 171 1.74 1.63 8.99
CA ASN A 171 2.93 2.33 9.48
C ASN A 171 3.08 2.22 11.00
N GLU A 172 1.97 2.28 11.75
CA GLU A 172 1.98 2.05 13.20
C GLU A 172 2.48 0.63 13.54
N LYS A 173 2.00 -0.39 12.81
CA LYS A 173 2.48 -1.77 12.96
C LYS A 173 3.96 -1.91 12.64
N LEU A 174 4.43 -1.31 11.55
CA LEU A 174 5.85 -1.27 11.20
C LEU A 174 6.70 -0.65 12.32
N LEU A 175 6.25 0.48 12.89
CA LEU A 175 6.96 1.14 13.98
C LEU A 175 6.96 0.29 15.26
N GLN A 176 5.88 -0.45 15.53
CA GLN A 176 5.84 -1.39 16.65
C GLN A 176 6.84 -2.54 16.45
N ASP A 177 6.88 -3.15 15.27
CA ASP A 177 7.81 -4.22 14.91
C ASP A 177 9.28 -3.76 15.02
N LEU A 178 9.58 -2.52 14.58
CA LEU A 178 10.92 -1.94 14.71
C LEU A 178 11.31 -1.67 16.17
N ARG A 179 10.36 -1.27 17.02
CA ARG A 179 10.59 -1.04 18.45
C ARG A 179 10.85 -2.35 19.19
N THR A 180 10.07 -3.40 18.94
CA THR A 180 10.25 -4.72 19.56
C THR A 180 11.60 -5.31 19.16
N LEU A 181 11.99 -5.20 17.88
CA LEU A 181 13.32 -5.58 17.40
C LEU A 181 14.44 -4.86 18.16
N LYS A 182 14.34 -3.53 18.30
CA LYS A 182 15.36 -2.71 18.97
C LYS A 182 15.49 -3.04 20.46
N GLN A 183 14.38 -3.31 21.15
CA GLN A 183 14.38 -3.70 22.56
C GLN A 183 14.99 -5.09 22.76
N GLY A 184 14.65 -6.06 21.91
CA GLY A 184 15.25 -7.40 21.95
C GLY A 184 16.75 -7.40 21.69
N THR A 185 17.30 -6.40 20.98
CA THR A 185 18.74 -6.25 20.75
C THR A 185 19.47 -5.61 21.93
N ARG A 186 18.79 -4.81 22.77
CA ARG A 186 19.40 -4.15 23.94
C ARG A 186 19.50 -5.02 25.19
N ILE A 187 18.71 -6.10 25.30
CA ILE A 187 18.72 -7.00 26.47
C ILE A 187 19.91 -7.99 26.41
N ASN A 188 20.58 -8.10 25.25
CA ASN A 188 21.68 -9.05 25.01
C ASN A 188 23.08 -8.40 24.96
N LEU A 189 23.25 -7.20 25.53
CA LEU A 189 24.53 -6.50 25.69
C LEU A 189 24.80 -6.26 27.18
#